data_AF-A0A7C4FKF0-F1
#
_entry.id   AF-A0A7C4FKF0-F1
#
_cell.length_a   1.000
_cell.length_b   1.000
_cell.length_c   1.000
_cell.angle_alpha   90.00
_cell.angle_beta   90.00
_cell.angle_gamma   90.00
#
_symmetry.space_group_name_H-M   'P 1'
#
loop_
_entity.id
_entity.type
_entity.pdbx_description
1 polymer ?
#
loop_
_entity_poly.entity_id
_entity_poly.type
_entity_poly.pdbx_seq_one_letter_code
_entity_poly.pdbx_strand_id
1 'polypeptide(L)'
;MAGTRPEFALCAAVGICLLCAGCIPTQEDIQTTRREMTLTTTALQEQLAAFKTATESRQETAESRLDSIENRVAAIEQAVAAQRAGTTEALEAVRQEIRLLTGKVNESEFALREALQKANEEQERKNTDFRRDIEALRKSQNELLPILTEVSKGLTEMSRNQTEALSRVQNDLLALKDAQVKLKDAFQQHLAEPVRVETAVIVEAVKEDLRRQIDDEWARKVQVLLSEVVRQESELARIRAQVAALSGTPKTPASVSSPRPATPAASAARPTTYTVKAGDTLTAVARQYGTTVQKLREANPRLGSRSYLITGEKLTIPKP
;
A
#
# COMPACT_ATOMS: atom_id res chain seq x y z
N MET A 1 -105.63 -13.60 81.32
CA MET A 1 -105.95 -14.45 82.49
C MET A 1 -106.51 -15.76 81.97
N ALA A 2 -105.96 -16.88 82.46
CA ALA A 2 -106.38 -18.29 82.32
C ALA A 2 -106.49 -18.85 80.87
N GLY A 3 -105.93 -19.98 80.46
CA GLY A 3 -105.32 -21.12 81.16
C GLY A 3 -105.69 -22.40 80.39
N THR A 4 -104.75 -23.37 80.29
CA THR A 4 -104.86 -24.76 79.76
C THR A 4 -104.74 -24.94 78.22
N ARG A 5 -103.92 -25.84 77.63
CA ARG A 5 -102.95 -26.88 78.06
C ARG A 5 -101.99 -27.21 76.87
N PRO A 6 -100.71 -27.61 77.08
CA PRO A 6 -99.71 -27.78 76.02
C PRO A 6 -99.39 -29.26 75.69
N GLU A 7 -100.32 -30.00 75.07
CA GLU A 7 -100.07 -31.42 74.73
C GLU A 7 -100.36 -31.82 73.26
N PHE A 8 -100.90 -30.94 72.41
CA PHE A 8 -101.27 -31.31 71.04
C PHE A 8 -100.23 -30.99 69.95
N ALA A 9 -99.12 -30.32 70.26
CA ALA A 9 -98.19 -29.80 69.26
C ALA A 9 -97.10 -30.79 68.79
N LEU A 10 -96.94 -31.96 69.42
CA LEU A 10 -95.86 -32.91 69.09
C LEU A 10 -96.26 -34.11 68.20
N CYS A 11 -97.54 -34.31 67.87
CA CYS A 11 -97.96 -35.49 67.09
C CYS A 11 -97.73 -35.41 65.57
N ALA A 12 -97.42 -34.25 65.00
CA ALA A 12 -97.38 -34.08 63.54
C ALA A 12 -96.01 -34.33 62.88
N ALA A 13 -94.91 -34.48 63.64
CA ALA A 13 -93.55 -34.44 63.07
C ALA A 13 -92.81 -35.79 63.02
N VAL A 14 -93.26 -36.82 63.74
CA VAL A 14 -92.66 -38.16 63.70
C VAL A 14 -93.81 -39.14 63.62
N GLY A 15 -94.02 -39.75 62.45
CA GLY A 15 -95.10 -40.69 62.16
C GLY A 15 -95.03 -42.00 62.95
N ILE A 16 -95.17 -41.91 64.28
CA ILE A 16 -95.38 -43.01 65.22
C ILE A 16 -96.49 -42.55 66.16
N CYS A 17 -97.73 -42.64 65.68
CA CYS A 17 -98.92 -42.47 66.51
C CYS A 17 -99.38 -43.87 66.96
N LEU A 18 -98.74 -44.43 67.99
CA LEU A 18 -99.10 -45.74 68.56
C LEU A 18 -99.69 -45.66 69.98
N LEU A 19 -99.97 -44.47 70.53
CA LEU A 19 -100.42 -44.32 71.92
C LEU A 19 -101.63 -43.38 72.14
N CYS A 20 -102.49 -43.17 71.13
CA CYS A 20 -103.82 -42.58 71.32
C CYS A 20 -104.91 -43.61 71.02
N ALA A 21 -105.50 -44.20 72.06
CA ALA A 21 -106.65 -45.10 71.96
C ALA A 21 -107.92 -44.29 71.59
N GLY A 22 -108.21 -44.18 70.29
CA GLY A 22 -109.45 -43.54 69.81
C GLY A 22 -109.42 -42.98 68.39
N CYS A 23 -108.25 -42.84 67.75
CA CYS A 23 -108.16 -42.47 66.33
C CYS A 23 -107.81 -43.69 65.49
N ILE A 24 -108.82 -44.51 65.17
CA ILE A 24 -108.69 -45.54 64.13
C ILE A 24 -108.78 -44.81 62.79
N PRO A 25 -107.72 -44.78 61.97
CA PRO A 25 -107.76 -44.08 60.69
C PRO A 25 -108.88 -44.64 59.81
N THR A 26 -109.65 -43.76 59.17
CA THR A 26 -110.76 -44.20 58.33
C THR A 26 -110.23 -44.86 57.05
N GLN A 27 -111.01 -45.75 56.44
CA GLN A 27 -110.60 -46.44 55.20
C GLN A 27 -110.34 -45.44 54.06
N GLU A 28 -110.94 -44.25 54.10
CA GLU A 28 -110.73 -43.17 53.15
C GLU A 28 -109.38 -42.46 53.36
N ASP A 29 -108.96 -42.23 54.61
CA ASP A 29 -107.63 -41.68 54.93
C ASP A 29 -106.51 -42.60 54.43
N ILE A 30 -106.65 -43.91 54.67
CA ILE A 30 -105.68 -44.93 54.23
C ILE A 30 -105.56 -44.96 52.69
N GLN A 31 -106.69 -44.87 51.97
CA GLN A 31 -106.69 -44.86 50.50
C GLN A 31 -106.10 -43.55 49.95
N THR A 32 -106.32 -42.43 50.63
CA THR A 32 -105.79 -41.12 50.24
C THR A 32 -104.27 -41.09 50.43
N THR A 33 -103.76 -41.50 51.59
CA THR A 33 -102.31 -41.64 51.83
C THR A 33 -101.67 -42.64 50.86
N ARG A 34 -102.35 -43.75 50.54
CA ARG A 34 -101.86 -44.72 49.55
C ARG A 34 -101.75 -44.10 48.15
N ARG A 35 -102.74 -43.31 47.73
CA ARG A 35 -102.71 -42.58 46.44
C ARG A 35 -101.59 -41.55 46.40
N GLU A 36 -101.41 -40.77 47.47
CA GLU A 36 -100.32 -39.81 47.59
C GLU A 36 -98.95 -40.50 47.57
N MET A 37 -98.82 -41.64 48.27
CA MET A 37 -97.60 -42.45 48.27
C MET A 37 -97.33 -43.05 46.88
N THR A 38 -98.36 -43.48 46.14
CA THR A 38 -98.20 -43.90 44.74
C THR A 38 -97.81 -42.75 43.82
N LEU A 39 -98.41 -41.57 43.97
CA LEU A 39 -98.10 -40.39 43.15
C LEU A 39 -96.67 -39.90 43.38
N THR A 40 -96.23 -39.85 44.64
CA THR A 40 -94.87 -39.45 45.03
C THR A 40 -93.83 -40.47 44.56
N THR A 41 -94.12 -41.78 44.63
CA THR A 41 -93.22 -42.81 44.09
C THR A 41 -93.10 -42.75 42.57
N THR A 42 -94.19 -42.54 41.83
CA THR A 42 -94.11 -42.31 40.38
C THR A 42 -93.34 -41.05 40.03
N ALA A 43 -93.55 -39.94 40.75
CA ALA A 43 -92.82 -38.70 40.53
C ALA A 43 -91.31 -38.86 40.80
N LEU A 44 -90.94 -39.59 41.87
CA LEU A 44 -89.54 -39.93 42.15
C LEU A 44 -88.93 -40.85 41.08
N GLN A 45 -89.69 -41.82 40.57
CA GLN A 45 -89.23 -42.69 39.47
C GLN A 45 -89.02 -41.90 38.17
N GLU A 46 -89.89 -40.96 37.83
CA GLU A 46 -89.72 -40.07 36.68
C GLU A 46 -88.51 -39.14 36.85
N GLN A 47 -88.34 -38.54 38.04
CA GLN A 47 -87.16 -37.72 38.36
C GLN A 47 -85.86 -38.54 38.27
N LEU A 48 -85.86 -39.78 38.76
CA LEU A 48 -84.72 -40.67 38.69
C LEU A 48 -84.40 -41.06 37.24
N ALA A 49 -85.41 -41.36 36.43
CA ALA A 49 -85.24 -41.67 35.01
C ALA A 49 -84.69 -40.46 34.24
N ALA A 50 -85.26 -39.28 34.46
CA ALA A 50 -84.78 -38.03 33.86
C ALA A 50 -83.33 -37.73 34.27
N PHE A 51 -83.02 -37.86 35.56
CA PHE A 51 -81.65 -37.70 36.07
C PHE A 51 -80.69 -38.68 35.40
N LYS A 52 -81.06 -39.97 35.30
CA LYS A 52 -80.24 -40.99 34.64
C LYS A 52 -79.95 -40.66 33.18
N THR A 53 -80.99 -40.31 32.41
CA THR A 53 -80.80 -39.90 31.00
C THR A 53 -79.94 -38.65 30.86
N ALA A 54 -80.07 -37.68 31.77
CA ALA A 54 -79.24 -36.48 31.77
C ALA A 54 -77.78 -36.78 32.12
N THR A 55 -77.52 -37.73 33.03
CA THR A 55 -76.16 -38.17 33.35
C THR A 55 -75.50 -38.94 32.21
N GLU A 56 -76.24 -39.84 31.54
CA GLU A 56 -75.74 -40.60 30.39
C GLU A 56 -75.41 -39.67 29.22
N SER A 57 -76.31 -38.73 28.88
CA SER A 57 -76.07 -37.73 27.84
C SER A 57 -74.86 -36.83 28.15
N ARG A 58 -74.68 -36.43 29.42
CA ARG A 58 -73.50 -35.67 29.85
C ARG A 58 -72.22 -36.49 29.75
N GLN A 59 -72.27 -37.78 30.09
CA GLN A 59 -71.14 -38.69 30.00
C GLN A 59 -70.73 -38.87 28.54
N GLU A 60 -71.67 -39.16 27.64
CA GLU A 60 -71.40 -39.33 26.21
C GLU A 60 -70.82 -38.04 25.58
N THR A 61 -71.33 -36.86 25.99
CA THR A 61 -70.76 -35.57 25.58
C THR A 61 -69.33 -35.38 26.10
N ALA A 62 -69.05 -35.82 27.33
CA ALA A 62 -67.71 -35.73 27.92
C ALA A 62 -66.73 -36.68 27.22
N GLU A 63 -67.14 -37.92 26.93
CA GLU A 63 -66.36 -38.92 26.20
C GLU A 63 -66.04 -38.43 24.78
N SER A 64 -67.04 -37.93 24.04
CA SER A 64 -66.82 -37.34 22.71
C SER A 64 -65.83 -36.16 22.72
N ARG A 65 -65.89 -35.32 23.76
CA ARG A 65 -64.92 -34.22 23.93
C ARG A 65 -63.53 -34.74 24.26
N LEU A 66 -63.42 -35.82 25.04
CA LEU A 66 -62.16 -36.46 25.37
C LEU A 66 -61.50 -37.04 24.12
N ASP A 67 -62.26 -37.80 23.31
CA ASP A 67 -61.80 -38.33 22.02
C ASP A 67 -61.34 -37.22 21.08
N SER A 68 -62.07 -36.10 21.02
CA SER A 68 -61.67 -34.94 20.23
C SER A 68 -60.37 -34.31 20.73
N ILE A 69 -60.18 -34.23 22.05
CA ILE A 69 -58.95 -33.71 22.66
C ILE A 69 -57.79 -34.66 22.36
N GLU A 70 -57.96 -35.96 22.54
CA GLU A 70 -56.92 -36.97 22.27
C GLU A 70 -56.48 -36.92 20.80
N ASN A 71 -57.43 -36.85 19.87
CA ASN A 71 -57.11 -36.70 18.45
C ASN A 71 -56.33 -35.41 18.15
N ARG A 72 -56.69 -34.29 18.81
CA ARG A 72 -55.96 -33.02 18.66
C ARG A 72 -54.57 -33.07 19.28
N VAL A 73 -54.41 -33.73 20.43
CA VAL A 73 -53.11 -33.92 21.08
C VAL A 73 -52.21 -34.76 20.18
N ALA A 74 -52.70 -35.87 19.64
CA ALA A 74 -51.94 -36.71 18.71
C ALA A 74 -51.49 -35.92 17.46
N ALA A 75 -52.36 -35.08 16.89
CA ALA A 75 -52.01 -34.22 15.76
C ALA A 75 -50.92 -33.19 16.13
N ILE A 76 -50.99 -32.59 17.32
CA ILE A 76 -49.98 -31.64 17.81
C ILE A 76 -48.65 -32.37 18.03
N GLU A 77 -48.65 -33.55 18.64
CA GLU A 77 -47.44 -34.33 18.86
C GLU A 77 -46.74 -34.69 17.55
N GLN A 78 -47.49 -35.12 16.54
CA GLN A 78 -46.96 -35.38 15.20
C GLN A 78 -46.38 -34.11 14.55
N ALA A 79 -47.07 -32.97 14.64
CA ALA A 79 -46.57 -31.71 14.09
C ALA A 79 -45.27 -31.25 14.81
N VAL A 80 -45.21 -31.36 16.13
CA VAL A 80 -44.02 -31.05 16.92
C VAL A 80 -42.87 -32.00 16.57
N ALA A 81 -43.14 -33.30 16.40
CA ALA A 81 -42.13 -34.27 15.97
C ALA A 81 -41.57 -33.94 14.58
N ALA A 82 -42.44 -33.61 13.62
CA ALA A 82 -42.03 -33.21 12.27
C ALA A 82 -41.18 -31.93 12.30
N GLN A 83 -41.56 -30.94 13.11
CA GLN A 83 -40.80 -29.70 13.23
C GLN A 83 -39.43 -29.93 13.89
N ARG A 84 -39.36 -30.78 14.92
CA ARG A 84 -38.09 -31.19 15.54
C ARG A 84 -37.17 -31.87 14.53
N ALA A 85 -37.69 -32.82 13.74
CA ALA A 85 -36.92 -33.50 12.70
C ALA A 85 -36.37 -32.52 11.66
N GLY A 86 -37.20 -31.58 11.19
CA GLY A 86 -36.76 -30.54 10.26
C GLY A 86 -35.68 -29.63 10.84
N THR A 87 -35.79 -29.26 12.13
CA THR A 87 -34.75 -28.45 12.79
C THR A 87 -33.44 -29.21 12.96
N THR A 88 -33.47 -30.52 13.23
CA THR A 88 -32.25 -31.32 13.36
C THR A 88 -31.53 -31.47 12.03
N GLU A 89 -32.28 -31.70 10.94
CA GLU A 89 -31.72 -31.80 9.59
C GLU A 89 -31.08 -30.47 9.15
N ALA A 90 -31.77 -29.35 9.37
CA ALA A 90 -31.22 -28.02 9.09
C ALA A 90 -29.94 -27.74 9.91
N LEU A 91 -29.91 -28.12 11.19
CA LEU A 91 -28.73 -27.97 12.04
C LEU A 91 -27.55 -28.82 11.54
N GLU A 92 -27.82 -30.04 11.07
CA GLU A 92 -26.81 -30.92 10.50
C GLU A 92 -26.25 -30.37 9.18
N ALA A 93 -27.11 -29.84 8.31
CA ALA A 93 -26.68 -29.18 7.07
C ALA A 93 -25.75 -27.99 7.37
N VAL A 94 -26.14 -27.11 8.30
CA VAL A 94 -25.30 -25.98 8.73
C VAL A 94 -23.97 -26.47 9.33
N ARG A 95 -23.97 -27.53 10.14
CA ARG A 95 -22.74 -28.12 10.68
C ARG A 95 -21.83 -28.71 9.61
N GLN A 96 -22.38 -29.26 8.54
CA GLN A 96 -21.60 -29.76 7.40
C GLN A 96 -20.99 -28.59 6.62
N GLU A 97 -21.76 -27.53 6.38
CA GLU A 97 -21.27 -26.33 5.70
C GLU A 97 -20.14 -25.65 6.50
N ILE A 98 -20.29 -25.51 7.82
CA ILE A 98 -19.23 -25.00 8.69
C ILE A 98 -17.97 -25.85 8.57
N ARG A 99 -18.09 -27.19 8.55
CA ARG A 99 -16.93 -28.08 8.37
C ARG A 99 -16.22 -27.84 7.04
N LEU A 100 -16.98 -27.70 5.95
CA LEU A 100 -16.42 -27.42 4.62
C LEU A 100 -15.74 -26.04 4.56
N LEU A 101 -16.37 -25.01 5.12
CA LEU A 101 -15.80 -23.66 5.17
C LEU A 101 -14.53 -23.63 6.01
N THR A 102 -14.51 -24.29 7.17
CA THR A 102 -13.31 -24.42 8.00
C THR A 102 -12.17 -25.10 7.24
N GLY A 103 -12.48 -26.15 6.46
CA GLY A 103 -11.49 -26.79 5.58
C GLY A 103 -10.88 -25.81 4.56
N LYS A 104 -11.74 -25.08 3.84
CA LYS A 104 -11.30 -24.06 2.85
C LYS A 104 -10.48 -22.94 3.48
N VAL A 105 -10.86 -22.49 4.68
CA VAL A 105 -10.11 -21.47 5.42
C VAL A 105 -8.72 -21.98 5.77
N ASN A 106 -8.60 -23.20 6.30
CA ASN A 106 -7.32 -23.79 6.65
C ASN A 106 -6.42 -23.99 5.42
N GLU A 107 -6.97 -24.44 4.29
CA GLU A 107 -6.23 -24.56 3.03
C GLU A 107 -5.73 -23.19 2.54
N SER A 108 -6.59 -22.17 2.59
CA SER A 108 -6.21 -20.81 2.21
C SER A 108 -5.15 -20.21 3.13
N GLU A 109 -5.21 -20.50 4.43
CA GLU A 109 -4.22 -20.07 5.43
C GLU A 109 -2.87 -20.74 5.15
N PHE A 110 -2.87 -22.04 4.86
CA PHE A 110 -1.65 -22.77 4.51
C PHE A 110 -1.02 -22.22 3.22
N ALA A 111 -1.80 -22.04 2.16
CA ALA A 111 -1.33 -21.49 0.89
C ALA A 111 -0.78 -20.06 1.05
N LEU A 112 -1.43 -19.23 1.87
CA LEU A 112 -0.95 -17.87 2.15
C LEU A 112 0.37 -17.89 2.92
N ARG A 113 0.53 -18.77 3.92
CA ARG A 113 1.78 -18.93 4.67
C ARG A 113 2.93 -19.37 3.77
N GLU A 114 2.68 -20.34 2.89
CA GLU A 114 3.69 -20.81 1.95
C GLU A 114 4.10 -19.71 0.95
N ALA A 115 3.12 -18.97 0.41
CA ALA A 115 3.38 -17.84 -0.48
C ALA A 115 4.18 -16.73 0.21
N LEU A 116 3.85 -16.41 1.47
CA LEU A 116 4.58 -15.43 2.27
C LEU A 116 6.02 -15.87 2.53
N GLN A 117 6.24 -17.15 2.85
CA GLN A 117 7.58 -17.69 3.05
C GLN A 117 8.42 -17.58 1.77
N LYS A 118 7.88 -18.00 0.61
CA LYS A 118 8.58 -17.89 -0.68
C LYS A 118 8.93 -16.44 -1.03
N ALA A 119 8.00 -15.51 -0.78
CA ALA A 119 8.24 -14.09 -1.01
C ALA A 119 9.35 -13.53 -0.09
N ASN A 120 9.39 -13.95 1.17
CA ASN A 120 10.44 -13.55 2.11
C ASN A 120 11.82 -14.11 1.70
N GLU A 121 11.88 -15.39 1.34
CA GLU A 121 13.12 -16.02 0.84
C GLU A 121 13.63 -15.35 -0.44
N GLU A 122 12.74 -14.99 -1.38
CA GLU A 122 13.11 -14.23 -2.58
C GLU A 122 13.66 -12.85 -2.24
N GLN A 123 13.03 -12.16 -1.29
CA GLN A 123 13.49 -10.84 -0.84
C GLN A 123 14.85 -10.92 -0.14
N GLU A 124 15.09 -11.95 0.67
CA GLU A 124 16.38 -12.19 1.30
C GLU A 124 17.47 -12.47 0.25
N ARG A 125 17.19 -13.26 -0.78
CA ARG A 125 18.11 -13.47 -1.91
C ARG A 125 18.45 -12.16 -2.61
N LYS A 126 17.45 -11.36 -2.98
CA LYS A 126 17.68 -10.03 -3.59
C LYS A 126 18.51 -9.13 -2.69
N ASN A 127 18.24 -9.10 -1.39
CA ASN A 127 19.02 -8.34 -0.43
C ASN A 127 20.48 -8.81 -0.35
N THR A 128 20.73 -10.13 -0.44
CA THR A 128 22.10 -10.66 -0.46
C THR A 128 22.84 -10.29 -1.75
N ASP A 129 22.15 -10.31 -2.89
CA ASP A 129 22.73 -9.92 -4.17
C ASP A 129 23.06 -8.42 -4.19
N PHE A 130 22.13 -7.56 -3.74
CA PHE A 130 22.40 -6.13 -3.60
C PHE A 130 23.59 -5.83 -2.68
N ARG A 131 23.73 -6.55 -1.57
CA ARG A 131 24.90 -6.39 -0.68
C ARG A 131 26.20 -6.76 -1.39
N ARG A 132 26.20 -7.84 -2.18
CA ARG A 132 27.35 -8.27 -2.97
C ARG A 132 27.74 -7.21 -4.00
N ASP A 133 26.76 -6.63 -4.69
CA ASP A 133 26.98 -5.58 -5.68
C ASP A 133 27.55 -4.31 -5.05
N ILE A 134 27.02 -3.89 -3.89
CA ILE A 134 27.55 -2.76 -3.12
C ILE A 134 29.01 -3.01 -2.73
N GLU A 135 29.34 -4.22 -2.29
CA GLU A 135 30.71 -4.58 -1.92
C GLU A 135 31.65 -4.61 -3.13
N ALA A 136 31.20 -5.11 -4.27
CA ALA A 136 31.94 -5.08 -5.53
C ALA A 136 32.21 -3.63 -6.01
N LEU A 137 31.22 -2.74 -5.89
CA LEU A 137 31.38 -1.31 -6.18
C LEU A 137 32.38 -0.66 -5.24
N ARG A 138 32.30 -0.95 -3.94
CA ARG A 138 33.25 -0.42 -2.95
C ARG A 138 34.67 -0.90 -3.21
N LYS A 139 34.85 -2.16 -3.61
CA LYS A 139 36.15 -2.70 -4.01
C LYS A 139 36.69 -1.96 -5.24
N SER A 140 35.86 -1.79 -6.27
CA SER A 140 36.24 -1.04 -7.48
C SER A 140 36.62 0.41 -7.16
N GLN A 141 35.89 1.06 -6.25
CA GLN A 141 36.24 2.41 -5.77
C GLN A 141 37.60 2.44 -5.07
N ASN A 142 37.88 1.46 -4.21
CA ASN A 142 39.17 1.34 -3.51
C ASN A 142 40.34 1.06 -4.47
N GLU A 143 40.09 0.39 -5.60
CA GLU A 143 41.10 0.18 -6.65
C GLU A 143 41.34 1.44 -7.49
N LEU A 144 40.32 2.26 -7.73
CA LEU A 144 40.44 3.51 -8.50
C LEU A 144 41.11 4.66 -7.73
N LEU A 145 40.93 4.72 -6.41
CA LEU A 145 41.52 5.74 -5.55
C LEU A 145 43.05 5.91 -5.75
N PRO A 146 43.89 4.87 -5.64
CA PRO A 146 45.34 5.00 -5.83
C PRO A 146 45.71 5.41 -7.26
N ILE A 147 44.96 4.94 -8.27
CA ILE A 147 45.19 5.33 -9.66
C ILE A 147 44.96 6.83 -9.82
N LEU A 148 43.87 7.35 -9.26
CA LEU A 148 43.57 8.79 -9.31
C LEU A 148 44.64 9.60 -8.58
N THR A 149 45.12 9.11 -7.43
CA THR A 149 46.21 9.74 -6.69
C THR A 149 47.49 9.80 -7.53
N GLU A 150 47.89 8.70 -8.17
CA GLU A 150 49.10 8.67 -9.00
C GLU A 150 48.98 9.58 -10.22
N VAL A 151 47.83 9.61 -10.89
CA VAL A 151 47.57 10.54 -12.00
C VAL A 151 47.66 12.01 -11.53
N SER A 152 47.09 12.33 -10.36
CA SER A 152 47.15 13.69 -9.81
C SER A 152 48.58 14.12 -9.49
N LYS A 153 49.40 13.19 -8.97
CA LYS A 153 50.82 13.42 -8.69
C LYS A 153 51.59 13.65 -10.00
N GLY A 154 51.42 12.78 -10.99
CA GLY A 154 52.05 12.94 -12.30
C GLY A 154 51.68 14.24 -13.00
N LEU A 155 50.42 14.68 -12.91
CA LEU A 155 49.99 15.97 -13.46
C LEU A 155 50.65 17.16 -12.75
N THR A 156 50.82 17.07 -11.43
CA THR A 156 51.49 18.10 -10.63
C THR A 156 52.98 18.20 -10.98
N GLU A 157 53.65 17.06 -11.12
CA GLU A 157 55.05 16.99 -11.57
C GLU A 157 55.21 17.55 -12.99
N MET A 158 54.31 17.21 -13.90
CA MET A 158 54.30 17.75 -15.27
C MET A 158 54.13 19.27 -15.28
N SER A 159 53.19 19.81 -14.50
CA SER A 159 52.98 21.26 -14.39
C SER A 159 54.20 21.97 -13.81
N ARG A 160 54.87 21.34 -12.83
CA ARG A 160 56.12 21.86 -12.27
C ARG A 160 57.22 21.90 -13.32
N ASN A 161 57.43 20.80 -14.05
CA ASN A 161 58.43 20.70 -15.11
C ASN A 161 58.20 21.74 -16.21
N GLN A 162 56.94 21.97 -16.62
CA GLN A 162 56.61 23.03 -17.58
C GLN A 162 56.96 24.43 -17.04
N THR A 163 56.67 24.70 -15.76
CA THR A 163 56.98 25.99 -15.13
C THR A 163 58.50 26.23 -15.04
N GLU A 164 59.27 25.20 -14.72
CA GLU A 164 60.73 25.25 -14.69
C GLU A 164 61.31 25.46 -16.09
N ALA A 165 60.76 24.79 -17.11
CA ALA A 165 61.16 24.97 -18.50
C ALA A 165 60.88 26.40 -19.00
N LEU A 166 59.69 26.95 -18.73
CA LEU A 166 59.35 28.34 -19.09
C LEU A 166 60.28 29.34 -18.39
N SER A 167 60.61 29.11 -17.12
CA SER A 167 61.56 29.96 -16.39
C SER A 167 62.96 29.95 -17.03
N ARG A 168 63.43 28.78 -17.51
CA ARG A 168 64.71 28.68 -18.23
C ARG A 168 64.69 29.46 -19.53
N VAL A 169 63.65 29.28 -20.35
CA VAL A 169 63.49 30.01 -21.61
C VAL A 169 63.42 31.52 -21.37
N GLN A 170 62.72 31.97 -20.32
CA GLN A 170 62.66 33.38 -19.96
C GLN A 170 64.03 33.94 -19.56
N ASN A 171 64.83 33.18 -18.81
CA ASN A 171 66.20 33.56 -18.44
C ASN A 171 67.12 33.60 -19.66
N ASP A 172 67.03 32.62 -20.55
CA ASP A 172 67.82 32.60 -21.79
C ASP A 172 67.46 33.78 -22.70
N LEU A 173 66.19 34.16 -22.77
CA LEU A 173 65.72 35.34 -23.51
C LEU A 173 66.28 36.64 -22.92
N LEU A 174 66.29 36.77 -21.59
CA LEU A 174 66.92 37.90 -20.89
C LEU A 174 68.42 37.96 -21.18
N ALA A 175 69.13 36.83 -21.10
CA ALA A 175 70.55 36.75 -21.40
C ALA A 175 70.87 37.12 -22.86
N LEU A 176 70.05 36.67 -23.82
CA LEU A 176 70.16 37.05 -25.23
C LEU A 176 69.93 38.54 -25.42
N LYS A 177 68.95 39.13 -24.73
CA LYS A 177 68.69 40.57 -24.78
C LYS A 177 69.87 41.37 -24.23
N ASP A 178 70.45 40.95 -23.12
CA ASP A 178 71.64 41.60 -22.54
C ASP A 178 72.86 41.48 -23.47
N ALA A 179 73.06 40.31 -24.08
CA ALA A 179 74.12 40.11 -25.07
C ALA A 179 73.94 41.03 -26.29
N GLN A 180 72.70 41.19 -26.78
CA GLN A 180 72.37 42.10 -27.88
C GLN A 180 72.68 43.56 -27.52
N VAL A 181 72.35 44.00 -26.29
CA VAL A 181 72.68 45.35 -25.81
C VAL A 181 74.20 45.55 -25.76
N LYS A 182 74.94 44.60 -25.16
CA LYS A 182 76.41 44.67 -25.08
C LYS A 182 77.07 44.75 -26.46
N LEU A 183 76.56 43.96 -27.42
CA LEU A 183 77.07 43.97 -28.79
C LEU A 183 76.83 45.34 -29.47
N LYS A 184 75.64 45.91 -29.26
CA LYS A 184 75.30 47.25 -29.75
C LYS A 184 76.21 48.33 -29.14
N ASP A 185 76.48 48.24 -27.84
CA ASP A 185 77.36 49.19 -27.14
C ASP A 185 78.81 49.07 -27.60
N ALA A 186 79.36 47.85 -27.72
CA ALA A 186 80.71 47.60 -28.23
C ALA A 186 80.88 48.12 -29.67
N PHE A 187 79.86 47.93 -30.49
CA PHE A 187 79.84 48.46 -31.85
C PHE A 187 79.82 49.99 -31.87
N GLN A 188 79.04 50.64 -31.01
CA GLN A 188 79.04 52.11 -30.89
C GLN A 188 80.39 52.65 -30.38
N GLN A 189 81.06 51.95 -29.47
CA GLN A 189 82.40 52.32 -28.98
C GLN A 189 83.46 52.23 -30.09
N HIS A 190 83.44 51.17 -30.92
CA HIS A 190 84.34 51.06 -32.06
C HIS A 190 84.09 52.12 -33.15
N LEU A 191 82.90 52.72 -33.22
CA LEU A 191 82.61 53.84 -34.13
C LEU A 191 83.14 55.19 -33.61
N ALA A 192 83.58 55.28 -32.35
CA ALA A 192 84.07 56.52 -31.73
C ALA A 192 85.60 56.69 -31.80
N GLU A 193 86.36 55.68 -32.26
CA GLU A 193 87.79 55.83 -32.54
C GLU A 193 88.02 56.62 -33.85
N PRO A 194 89.01 57.53 -33.92
CA PRO A 194 89.19 58.40 -35.08
C PRO A 194 89.73 57.63 -36.29
N VAL A 195 88.83 57.24 -37.20
CA VAL A 195 89.15 56.55 -38.44
C VAL A 195 89.66 57.54 -39.50
N ARG A 196 90.84 57.28 -40.08
CA ARG A 196 91.33 57.99 -41.30
C ARG A 196 90.38 57.73 -42.47
N VAL A 197 90.19 58.75 -43.30
CA VAL A 197 89.02 58.99 -44.18
C VAL A 197 88.85 58.04 -45.39
N GLU A 198 89.57 56.92 -45.51
CA GLU A 198 89.39 55.96 -46.62
C GLU A 198 88.51 54.74 -46.29
N THR A 199 88.02 54.62 -45.06
CA THR A 199 87.39 53.37 -44.57
C THR A 199 85.86 53.41 -44.47
N ALA A 200 85.20 54.54 -44.75
CA ALA A 200 83.75 54.72 -44.48
C ALA A 200 82.84 53.75 -45.27
N VAL A 201 83.18 53.42 -46.52
CA VAL A 201 82.40 52.47 -47.34
C VAL A 201 82.54 51.04 -46.84
N ILE A 202 83.75 50.64 -46.41
CA ILE A 202 84.02 49.32 -45.84
C ILE A 202 83.32 49.18 -44.48
N VAL A 203 83.32 50.25 -43.68
CA VAL A 203 82.61 50.28 -42.39
C VAL A 203 81.11 50.04 -42.61
N GLU A 204 80.44 50.79 -43.49
CA GLU A 204 79.00 50.59 -43.77
C GLU A 204 78.68 49.20 -44.34
N ALA A 205 79.54 48.64 -45.21
CA ALA A 205 79.38 47.28 -45.70
C ALA A 205 79.51 46.23 -44.58
N VAL A 206 80.47 46.40 -43.67
CA VAL A 206 80.65 45.53 -42.49
C VAL A 206 79.50 45.71 -41.49
N LYS A 207 78.95 46.93 -41.34
CA LYS A 207 77.76 47.17 -40.50
C LYS A 207 76.55 46.37 -41.00
N GLU A 208 76.32 46.43 -42.30
CA GLU A 208 75.15 45.80 -42.92
C GLU A 208 75.32 44.27 -42.94
N ASP A 209 76.53 43.75 -43.15
CA ASP A 209 76.82 42.32 -43.08
C ASP A 209 76.65 41.77 -41.66
N LEU A 210 77.17 42.46 -40.65
CA LEU A 210 77.03 42.05 -39.25
C LEU A 210 75.57 42.13 -38.78
N ARG A 211 74.82 43.15 -39.22
CA ARG A 211 73.37 43.25 -38.95
C ARG A 211 72.61 42.06 -39.52
N ARG A 212 72.91 41.66 -40.77
CA ARG A 212 72.31 40.46 -41.38
C ARG A 212 72.66 39.19 -40.65
N GLN A 213 73.91 39.01 -40.22
CA GLN A 213 74.30 37.82 -39.46
C GLN A 213 73.55 37.72 -38.12
N ILE A 214 73.35 38.84 -37.43
CA ILE A 214 72.57 38.88 -36.19
C ILE A 214 71.10 38.56 -36.47
N ASP A 215 70.50 39.18 -37.50
CA ASP A 215 69.10 38.95 -37.87
C ASP A 215 68.86 37.51 -38.30
N ASP A 216 69.78 36.90 -39.07
CA ASP A 216 69.72 35.51 -39.49
C ASP A 216 69.87 34.54 -38.31
N GLU A 217 70.78 34.81 -37.38
CA GLU A 217 70.96 33.98 -36.18
C GLU A 217 69.72 34.06 -35.27
N TRP A 218 69.16 35.26 -35.10
CA TRP A 218 67.93 35.47 -34.35
C TRP A 218 66.73 34.77 -35.00
N ALA A 219 66.59 34.89 -36.33
CA ALA A 219 65.52 34.23 -37.07
C ALA A 219 65.58 32.70 -36.90
N ARG A 220 66.78 32.10 -36.97
CA ARG A 220 66.95 30.66 -36.74
C ARG A 220 66.55 30.25 -35.33
N LYS A 221 66.98 31.00 -34.30
CA LYS A 221 66.62 30.72 -32.90
C LYS A 221 65.11 30.84 -32.67
N VAL A 222 64.47 31.89 -33.20
CA VAL A 222 63.01 32.08 -33.13
C VAL A 222 62.28 30.93 -33.82
N GLN A 223 62.75 30.48 -34.98
CA GLN A 223 62.10 29.41 -35.73
C GLN A 223 62.16 28.04 -35.00
N VAL A 224 63.28 27.75 -34.32
CA VAL A 224 63.40 26.57 -33.46
C VAL A 224 62.40 26.67 -32.30
N LEU A 225 62.32 27.81 -31.60
CA LEU A 225 61.37 27.99 -30.51
C LEU A 225 59.91 27.88 -30.99
N LEU A 226 59.57 28.44 -32.15
CA LEU A 226 58.23 28.34 -32.72
C LEU A 226 57.86 26.87 -33.03
N SER A 227 58.81 26.10 -33.57
CA SER A 227 58.60 24.68 -33.88
C SER A 227 58.36 23.85 -32.61
N GLU A 228 59.04 24.20 -31.51
CA GLU A 228 58.87 23.54 -30.22
C GLU A 228 57.53 23.90 -29.57
N VAL A 229 57.08 25.16 -29.67
CA VAL A 229 55.75 25.58 -29.21
C VAL A 229 54.63 24.84 -29.96
N VAL A 230 54.72 24.77 -31.29
CA VAL A 230 53.73 24.03 -32.11
C VAL A 230 53.71 22.54 -31.74
N ARG A 231 54.88 21.95 -31.46
CA ARG A 231 54.98 20.57 -30.97
C ARG A 231 54.26 20.39 -29.64
N GLN A 232 54.45 21.30 -28.69
CA GLN A 232 53.79 21.26 -27.38
C GLN A 232 52.27 21.43 -27.47
N GLU A 233 51.78 22.33 -28.33
CA GLU A 233 50.33 22.48 -28.57
C GLU A 233 49.70 21.20 -29.13
N SER A 234 50.40 20.51 -30.03
CA SER A 234 49.93 19.23 -30.59
C SER A 234 49.84 18.12 -29.54
N GLU A 235 50.80 18.05 -28.62
CA GLU A 235 50.78 17.09 -27.50
C GLU A 235 49.65 17.41 -26.52
N LEU A 236 49.42 18.68 -26.20
CA LEU A 236 48.28 19.09 -25.36
C LEU A 236 46.93 18.73 -26.01
N ALA A 237 46.81 18.84 -27.33
CA ALA A 237 45.61 18.42 -28.05
C ALA A 237 45.38 16.91 -27.95
N ARG A 238 46.44 16.09 -28.06
CA ARG A 238 46.38 14.63 -27.89
C ARG A 238 45.92 14.23 -26.49
N ILE A 239 46.50 14.84 -25.46
CA ILE A 239 46.15 14.57 -24.06
C ILE A 239 44.68 14.96 -23.80
N ARG A 240 44.23 16.12 -24.28
CA ARG A 240 42.82 16.55 -24.16
C ARG A 240 41.86 15.55 -24.82
N ALA A 241 42.22 15.00 -25.98
CA ALA A 241 41.41 13.98 -26.65
C ALA A 241 41.33 12.67 -25.85
N GLN A 242 42.44 12.22 -25.24
CA GLN A 242 42.43 11.04 -24.38
C GLN A 242 41.58 11.21 -23.11
N VAL A 243 41.66 12.39 -22.46
CA VAL A 243 40.83 12.71 -21.29
C VAL A 243 39.34 12.74 -21.67
N ALA A 244 39.00 13.28 -22.84
CA ALA A 244 37.63 13.25 -23.36
C ALA A 244 37.12 11.83 -23.64
N ALA A 245 37.98 10.94 -24.14
CA ALA A 245 37.63 9.53 -24.37
C ALA A 245 37.39 8.75 -23.07
N LEU A 246 38.14 9.04 -22.01
CA LEU A 246 37.98 8.40 -20.69
C LEU A 246 36.77 8.94 -19.90
N SER A 247 36.31 10.16 -20.20
CA SER A 247 35.16 10.80 -19.55
C SER A 247 33.83 10.63 -20.31
N GLY A 248 33.87 10.06 -21.52
CA GLY A 248 32.69 9.70 -22.28
C GLY A 248 32.07 8.39 -21.80
N THR A 249 30.85 8.45 -21.26
CA THR A 249 29.97 7.27 -21.18
C THR A 249 29.70 6.74 -22.60
N PRO A 250 29.48 5.42 -22.80
CA PRO A 250 29.39 4.85 -24.14
C PRO A 250 28.17 5.43 -24.88
N LYS A 251 28.45 6.27 -25.87
CA LYS A 251 27.46 6.84 -26.78
C LYS A 251 27.10 5.80 -27.83
N THR A 252 26.00 5.08 -27.60
CA THR A 252 25.29 4.30 -28.61
C THR A 252 24.97 5.20 -29.82
N PRO A 253 25.25 4.79 -31.06
CA PRO A 253 25.02 5.63 -32.23
C PRO A 253 23.52 5.82 -32.46
N ALA A 254 23.10 7.08 -32.53
CA ALA A 254 21.74 7.48 -32.82
C ALA A 254 21.38 7.14 -34.26
N SER A 255 20.29 6.40 -34.41
CA SER A 255 19.55 6.23 -35.66
C SER A 255 18.86 7.54 -36.04
N VAL A 256 19.07 7.90 -37.31
CA VAL A 256 18.40 8.88 -38.16
C VAL A 256 16.95 9.27 -37.78
N SER A 257 16.67 10.58 -37.75
CA SER A 257 15.53 11.20 -38.47
C SER A 257 15.53 12.73 -38.32
N SER A 258 15.36 13.42 -39.45
CA SER A 258 15.00 14.85 -39.60
C SER A 258 14.16 14.95 -40.89
N PRO A 259 13.38 16.02 -41.19
CA PRO A 259 12.82 17.09 -40.35
C PRO A 259 11.32 17.42 -40.68
N ARG A 260 10.62 18.23 -39.86
CA ARG A 260 9.52 19.14 -40.30
C ARG A 260 9.12 20.16 -39.21
N PRO A 261 8.50 21.32 -39.56
CA PRO A 261 8.72 22.60 -38.88
C PRO A 261 7.56 23.07 -37.98
N ALA A 262 7.87 24.17 -37.27
CA ALA A 262 7.17 24.84 -36.19
C ALA A 262 5.71 25.29 -36.44
N THR A 263 4.88 25.28 -35.38
CA THR A 263 4.26 26.48 -34.79
C THR A 263 3.62 26.15 -33.42
N PRO A 264 3.50 27.11 -32.49
CA PRO A 264 3.00 26.90 -31.12
C PRO A 264 1.49 27.12 -31.05
N ALA A 265 0.77 26.21 -30.41
CA ALA A 265 -0.64 26.42 -30.08
C ALA A 265 -0.95 25.82 -28.71
N ALA A 266 -1.45 26.70 -27.84
CA ALA A 266 -2.04 26.35 -26.56
C ALA A 266 -3.15 25.31 -26.75
N SER A 267 -3.17 24.29 -25.89
CA SER A 267 -4.37 23.51 -25.63
C SER A 267 -4.42 23.17 -24.15
N ALA A 268 -5.42 23.74 -23.49
CA ALA A 268 -6.00 23.14 -22.30
C ALA A 268 -6.32 21.66 -22.59
N ALA A 269 -5.86 20.73 -21.75
CA ALA A 269 -6.46 19.39 -21.62
C ALA A 269 -5.76 18.52 -20.58
N ARG A 270 -6.64 17.94 -19.75
CA ARG A 270 -6.60 16.63 -19.07
C ARG A 270 -5.73 16.46 -17.82
N PRO A 271 -6.29 15.84 -16.77
CA PRO A 271 -5.54 15.44 -15.59
C PRO A 271 -4.53 14.35 -15.97
N THR A 272 -3.29 14.50 -15.51
CA THR A 272 -2.22 13.52 -15.76
C THR A 272 -2.45 12.33 -14.84
N THR A 273 -2.79 11.18 -15.41
CA THR A 273 -2.89 9.93 -14.63
C THR A 273 -1.53 9.25 -14.57
N TYR A 274 -1.03 8.97 -13.37
CA TYR A 274 0.22 8.27 -13.10
C TYR A 274 -0.06 6.88 -12.55
N THR A 275 0.66 5.86 -13.03
CA THR A 275 0.54 4.50 -12.48
C THR A 275 1.69 4.27 -11.52
N VAL A 276 1.37 3.97 -10.26
CA VAL A 276 2.34 3.76 -9.17
C VAL A 276 3.26 2.60 -9.52
N LYS A 277 4.57 2.81 -9.42
CA LYS A 277 5.60 1.79 -9.57
C LYS A 277 6.05 1.28 -8.20
N ALA A 278 6.66 0.09 -8.18
CA ALA A 278 7.19 -0.49 -6.95
C ALA A 278 8.23 0.46 -6.33
N GLY A 279 8.01 0.85 -5.08
CA GLY A 279 8.88 1.78 -4.34
C GLY A 279 8.48 3.25 -4.41
N ASP A 280 7.42 3.61 -5.13
CA ASP A 280 6.92 4.98 -5.15
C ASP A 280 6.27 5.37 -3.81
N THR A 281 6.57 6.59 -3.36
CA THR A 281 5.91 7.21 -2.22
C THR A 281 5.14 8.45 -2.66
N LEU A 282 4.08 8.81 -1.93
CA LEU A 282 3.31 10.03 -2.20
C LEU A 282 4.22 11.27 -2.25
N THR A 283 5.23 11.32 -1.39
CA THR A 283 6.21 12.41 -1.34
C THR A 283 7.10 12.45 -2.58
N ALA A 284 7.58 11.29 -3.06
CA ALA A 284 8.39 11.21 -4.27
C ALA A 284 7.58 11.61 -5.52
N VAL A 285 6.34 11.13 -5.64
CA VAL A 285 5.44 11.49 -6.74
C VAL A 285 5.06 12.98 -6.68
N ALA A 286 4.73 13.50 -5.49
CA ALA A 286 4.44 14.94 -5.32
C ALA A 286 5.60 15.81 -5.83
N ARG A 287 6.84 15.47 -5.44
CA ARG A 287 8.03 16.21 -5.84
C ARG A 287 8.32 16.09 -7.33
N GLN A 288 8.13 14.91 -7.91
CA GLN A 288 8.34 14.67 -9.34
C GLN A 288 7.40 15.51 -10.22
N TYR A 289 6.17 15.72 -9.77
CA TYR A 289 5.15 16.46 -10.51
C TYR A 289 4.91 17.89 -10.01
N GLY A 290 5.76 18.38 -9.09
CA GLY A 290 5.71 19.74 -8.57
C GLY A 290 4.46 20.08 -7.77
N THR A 291 3.78 19.09 -7.19
CA THR A 291 2.57 19.27 -6.36
C THR A 291 2.84 18.93 -4.90
N THR A 292 1.84 19.03 -4.02
CA THR A 292 1.96 18.66 -2.60
C THR A 292 1.23 17.36 -2.30
N VAL A 293 1.68 16.65 -1.26
CA VAL A 293 1.01 15.42 -0.78
C VAL A 293 -0.45 15.70 -0.42
N GLN A 294 -0.73 16.88 0.13
CA GLN A 294 -2.08 17.31 0.46
C GLN A 294 -2.96 17.44 -0.81
N LYS A 295 -2.50 18.18 -1.82
CA LYS A 295 -3.23 18.31 -3.10
C LYS A 295 -3.43 16.96 -3.80
N LEU A 296 -2.43 16.08 -3.76
CA LEU A 296 -2.54 14.72 -4.29
C LEU A 296 -3.59 13.87 -3.56
N ARG A 297 -3.72 14.00 -2.23
CA ARG A 297 -4.76 13.31 -1.47
C ARG A 297 -6.15 13.86 -1.75
N GLU A 298 -6.28 15.18 -1.89
CA GLU A 298 -7.54 15.83 -2.27
C GLU A 298 -7.99 15.41 -3.67
N ALA A 299 -7.07 15.29 -4.62
CA ALA A 299 -7.37 14.80 -5.97
C ALA A 299 -7.66 13.29 -6.05
N ASN A 300 -7.29 12.51 -5.02
CA ASN A 300 -7.43 11.05 -4.98
C ASN A 300 -8.09 10.59 -3.66
N PRO A 301 -9.39 10.85 -3.46
CA PRO A 301 -10.08 10.55 -2.19
C PRO A 301 -10.08 9.05 -1.83
N ARG A 302 -9.85 8.17 -2.81
CA ARG A 302 -9.74 6.71 -2.62
C ARG A 302 -8.54 6.28 -1.77
N LEU A 303 -7.50 7.12 -1.69
CA LEU A 303 -6.32 6.87 -0.85
C LEU A 303 -6.60 7.11 0.64
N GLY A 304 -7.62 7.89 0.97
CA GLY A 304 -8.00 8.22 2.35
C GLY A 304 -6.84 8.76 3.20
N SER A 305 -6.63 8.14 4.36
CA SER A 305 -5.53 8.45 5.31
C SER A 305 -4.32 7.51 5.17
N ARG A 306 -4.25 6.72 4.09
CA ARG A 306 -3.14 5.77 3.90
C ARG A 306 -1.86 6.52 3.53
N SER A 307 -0.78 6.15 4.21
CA SER A 307 0.56 6.71 3.96
C SER A 307 1.35 5.95 2.90
N TYR A 308 0.82 4.84 2.38
CA TYR A 308 1.47 3.94 1.43
C TYR A 308 0.64 3.76 0.16
N LEU A 309 1.32 3.61 -0.98
CA LEU A 309 0.72 3.41 -2.29
C LEU A 309 0.82 1.95 -2.72
N ILE A 310 -0.23 1.44 -3.39
CA ILE A 310 -0.22 0.08 -3.94
C ILE A 310 0.35 0.15 -5.36
N THR A 311 1.33 -0.70 -5.65
CA THR A 311 1.93 -0.77 -6.98
C THR A 311 0.89 -1.15 -8.03
N GLY A 312 0.85 -0.43 -9.16
CA GLY A 312 -0.15 -0.59 -10.21
C GLY A 312 -1.40 0.27 -10.06
N GLU A 313 -1.55 0.99 -8.95
CA GLU A 313 -2.69 1.90 -8.74
C GLU A 313 -2.56 3.16 -9.62
N LYS A 314 -3.69 3.66 -10.14
CA LYS A 314 -3.73 4.88 -10.97
C LYS A 314 -4.02 6.11 -10.10
N LEU A 315 -3.05 7.00 -9.99
CA LEU A 315 -3.12 8.30 -9.33
C LEU A 315 -3.49 9.41 -10.32
N THR A 316 -4.44 10.24 -9.93
CA THR A 316 -4.79 11.48 -10.63
C THR A 316 -3.91 12.60 -10.10
N ILE A 317 -3.01 13.14 -10.93
CA ILE A 317 -2.08 14.18 -10.50
C ILE A 317 -2.69 15.56 -10.75
N PRO A 318 -2.93 16.36 -9.69
CA PRO A 318 -3.33 17.75 -9.84
C PRO A 318 -2.13 18.59 -10.28
N LYS A 319 -2.35 19.50 -11.24
CA LYS A 319 -1.33 20.48 -11.62
C LYS A 319 -1.03 21.43 -10.43
N PRO A 320 0.21 21.94 -10.32
CA PRO A 320 0.62 22.83 -9.23
C PRO A 320 -0.33 24.00 -9.00
#